data_AF-A0A0A8E4C9-F1
#
_entry.id   AF-A0A0A8E4C9-F1
#
_cell.length_a   1.000
_cell.length_b   1.000
_cell.length_c   1.000
_cell.angle_alpha   90.00
_cell.angle_beta   90.00
_cell.angle_gamma   90.00
#
_symmetry.space_group_name_H-M   'P 1'
#
loop_
_entity.id
_entity.type
_entity.pdbx_description
1 polymer ?
#
loop_
_entity_poly.entity_id
_entity_poly.type
_entity_poly.pdbx_seq_one_letter_code
_entity_poly.pdbx_strand_id
1 'polypeptide(L)'
;MEKISQKDIQSKLWSNEDESNFSNEQYNALLIEQYRIYVELTDRTSYRRIVINLFFLVINLLLVGIVALAISNNINVDNPPSPVLVVIPYFASLVFCYAWWKIIRFFRHHIQIKSSIVPSLERRLPSRVWLTEEHIAEEKGSFKPIRVLEIYMPFIFMGIYSALFLFVELSWIPKVL
;
A
#
# COMPACT_ATOMS: atom_id res chain seq x y z
N MET A 1 4.80 8.99 13.34
CA MET A 1 5.77 8.93 12.22
C MET A 1 6.56 10.22 12.30
N GLU A 2 7.85 10.11 12.56
CA GLU A 2 8.77 11.24 12.60
C GLU A 2 8.68 11.98 11.26
N LYS A 3 8.31 13.27 11.29
CA LYS A 3 8.30 14.10 10.09
C LYS A 3 9.74 14.18 9.62
N ILE A 4 10.05 13.61 8.46
CA ILE A 4 11.36 13.75 7.85
C ILE A 4 11.61 15.24 7.65
N SER A 5 12.58 15.79 8.39
CA SER A 5 12.93 17.20 8.34
C SER A 5 13.43 17.54 6.95
N GLN A 6 12.71 18.40 6.23
CA GLN A 6 13.12 18.89 4.91
C GLN A 6 14.50 19.57 4.96
N LYS A 7 14.84 20.17 6.10
CA LYS A 7 16.16 20.78 6.34
C LYS A 7 17.28 19.73 6.38
N ASP A 8 17.00 18.57 6.96
CA ASP A 8 17.97 17.47 7.07
C ASP A 8 18.14 16.75 5.72
N ILE A 9 17.09 16.66 4.91
CA ILE A 9 17.20 16.17 3.54
C ILE A 9 18.11 17.10 2.75
N GLN A 10 17.85 18.41 2.80
CA GLN A 10 18.63 19.40 2.05
C GLN A 10 20.12 19.39 2.45
N SER A 11 20.45 19.23 3.73
CA SER A 11 21.86 19.18 4.16
C SER A 11 22.59 17.91 3.75
N LYS A 12 21.88 16.78 3.56
CA LYS A 12 22.48 15.50 3.17
C LYS A 12 22.42 15.22 1.67
N LEU A 13 21.51 15.89 0.94
CA LEU A 13 21.28 15.64 -0.48
C LEU A 13 22.41 16.19 -1.36
N TRP A 14 23.02 17.30 -0.98
CA TRP A 14 24.01 18.00 -1.78
C TRP A 14 25.42 17.71 -1.28
N SER A 15 26.28 17.16 -2.14
CA SER A 15 27.73 17.14 -1.89
C SER A 15 28.30 18.51 -2.26
N ASN A 16 29.00 19.14 -1.32
CA ASN A 16 29.66 20.43 -1.58
C ASN A 16 31.02 20.26 -2.29
N GLU A 17 31.40 19.02 -2.64
CA GLU A 17 32.75 18.67 -3.10
C GLU A 17 32.96 18.85 -4.61
N ASP A 18 31.89 18.92 -5.40
CA ASP A 18 31.98 18.79 -6.87
C ASP A 18 31.48 20.00 -7.69
N GLU A 19 30.88 21.02 -7.05
CA GLU A 19 30.38 22.20 -7.77
C GLU A 19 31.49 22.98 -8.51
N SER A 20 32.76 22.84 -8.09
CA SER A 20 33.90 23.52 -8.72
C SER A 20 34.52 22.77 -9.90
N ASN A 21 34.17 21.50 -10.12
CA ASN A 21 34.82 20.63 -11.12
C ASN A 21 34.05 20.54 -12.44
N PHE A 22 32.79 21.00 -12.48
CA PHE A 22 31.92 20.94 -13.65
C PHE A 22 31.68 22.33 -14.25
N SER A 23 31.52 22.39 -15.57
CA SER A 23 30.94 23.60 -16.18
C SER A 23 29.46 23.74 -15.77
N ASN A 24 28.95 24.98 -15.78
CA ASN A 24 27.53 25.23 -15.46
C ASN A 24 26.57 24.40 -16.34
N GLU A 25 26.93 24.17 -17.61
CA GLU A 25 26.12 23.37 -18.54
C GLU A 25 26.13 21.89 -18.15
N GLN A 26 27.30 21.33 -17.83
CA GLN A 26 27.43 19.95 -17.37
C GLN A 26 26.70 19.71 -16.05
N TYR A 27 26.81 20.64 -15.10
CA TYR A 27 26.11 20.56 -13.82
C TYR A 27 24.58 20.53 -14.02
N ASN A 28 24.04 21.44 -14.84
CA ASN A 28 22.61 21.48 -15.14
C ASN A 28 22.14 20.22 -15.87
N ALA A 29 22.94 19.67 -16.79
CA ALA A 29 22.65 18.43 -17.49
C ALA A 29 22.59 17.22 -16.52
N LEU A 30 23.55 17.11 -15.60
CA LEU A 30 23.54 16.06 -14.58
C LEU A 30 22.36 16.21 -13.62
N LEU A 31 22.04 17.43 -13.20
CA LEU A 31 20.93 17.72 -12.30
C LEU A 31 19.58 17.32 -12.92
N ILE A 32 19.33 17.69 -14.18
CA ILE A 32 18.07 17.31 -14.85
C ILE A 32 18.00 15.81 -15.11
N GLU A 33 19.12 15.15 -15.39
CA GLU A 33 19.17 13.70 -15.56
C GLU A 33 18.88 12.95 -14.25
N GLN A 34 19.51 13.36 -13.14
CA GLN A 34 19.23 12.83 -11.81
C GLN A 34 17.77 13.03 -11.41
N TYR A 35 17.23 14.23 -11.66
CA TYR A 35 15.83 14.54 -11.42
C TYR A 35 14.91 13.60 -12.21
N ARG A 36 15.13 13.47 -13.53
CA ARG A 36 14.34 12.60 -14.41
C ARG A 36 14.34 11.15 -13.92
N ILE A 37 15.53 10.59 -13.68
CA ILE A 37 15.68 9.20 -13.22
C ILE A 37 14.96 9.01 -11.88
N TYR A 38 15.11 9.94 -10.95
CA TYR A 38 14.53 9.79 -9.61
C TYR A 38 13.01 9.95 -9.61
N VAL A 39 12.46 10.85 -10.43
CA VAL A 39 11.01 10.99 -10.66
C VAL A 39 10.44 9.70 -11.24
N GLU A 40 11.07 9.16 -12.28
CA GLU A 40 10.64 7.90 -12.91
C GLU A 40 10.69 6.73 -11.92
N LEU A 41 11.74 6.63 -11.09
CA LEU A 41 11.83 5.63 -10.03
C LEU A 41 10.74 5.78 -8.97
N THR A 42 10.35 7.01 -8.67
CA THR A 42 9.27 7.31 -7.71
C THR A 42 7.91 6.87 -8.26
N ASP A 43 7.66 7.13 -9.54
CA ASP A 43 6.45 6.66 -10.23
C ASP A 43 6.40 5.12 -10.32
N ARG A 44 7.48 4.48 -10.79
CA ARG A 44 7.59 3.01 -10.84
C ARG A 44 7.34 2.36 -9.48
N THR A 45 7.83 2.97 -8.38
CA THR A 45 7.58 2.47 -7.02
C THR A 45 6.10 2.61 -6.64
N SER A 46 5.47 3.72 -7.03
CA SER A 46 4.04 3.96 -6.82
C SER A 46 3.18 2.94 -7.59
N TYR A 47 3.52 2.67 -8.85
CA TYR A 47 2.88 1.64 -9.66
C TYR A 47 3.01 0.25 -9.02
N ARG A 48 4.20 -0.12 -8.53
CA ARG A 48 4.41 -1.41 -7.81
C ARG A 48 3.47 -1.56 -6.60
N ARG A 49 3.20 -0.47 -5.85
CA ARG A 49 2.22 -0.50 -4.74
C ARG A 49 0.83 -0.88 -5.22
N ILE A 50 0.38 -0.28 -6.34
CA ILE A 50 -0.94 -0.54 -6.93
C ILE A 50 -1.05 -2.00 -7.37
N VAL A 51 -0.03 -2.52 -8.06
CA VAL A 51 0.00 -3.92 -8.52
C VAL A 51 -0.07 -4.90 -7.35
N ILE A 52 0.70 -4.65 -6.27
CA ILE A 52 0.67 -5.50 -5.07
C ILE A 52 -0.70 -5.44 -4.40
N ASN A 53 -1.30 -4.26 -4.31
CA ASN A 53 -2.64 -4.12 -3.74
C ASN A 53 -3.69 -4.91 -4.54
N LEU A 54 -3.62 -4.85 -5.88
CA LEU A 54 -4.49 -5.61 -6.77
C LEU A 54 -4.28 -7.12 -6.61
N PHE A 55 -3.03 -7.58 -6.53
CA PHE A 55 -2.69 -8.98 -6.31
C PHE A 55 -3.37 -9.54 -5.05
N PHE A 56 -3.26 -8.84 -3.93
CA PHE A 56 -3.90 -9.27 -2.68
C PHE A 56 -5.42 -9.24 -2.77
N LEU A 57 -5.99 -8.23 -3.42
CA LEU A 57 -7.44 -8.12 -3.62
C LEU A 57 -7.97 -9.33 -4.39
N VAL A 58 -7.33 -9.67 -5.53
CA VAL A 58 -7.74 -10.80 -6.38
C VAL A 58 -7.66 -12.12 -5.62
N ILE A 59 -6.57 -12.37 -4.89
CA ILE A 59 -6.43 -13.60 -4.10
C ILE A 59 -7.51 -13.69 -3.01
N ASN A 60 -7.74 -12.61 -2.27
CA ASN A 60 -8.75 -12.62 -1.23
C ASN A 60 -10.17 -12.80 -1.79
N LEU A 61 -10.48 -12.21 -2.94
CA LEU A 61 -11.75 -12.44 -3.62
C LEU A 61 -11.93 -13.91 -4.01
N LEU A 62 -10.87 -14.53 -4.52
CA LEU A 62 -10.85 -15.94 -4.91
C LEU A 62 -11.03 -16.85 -3.68
N LEU A 63 -10.31 -16.57 -2.58
CA LEU A 63 -10.44 -17.30 -1.31
C LEU A 63 -11.86 -17.20 -0.74
N VAL A 64 -12.44 -15.99 -0.69
CA VAL A 64 -13.82 -15.79 -0.24
C VAL A 64 -14.80 -16.56 -1.12
N GLY A 65 -14.62 -16.55 -2.45
CA GLY A 65 -15.45 -17.32 -3.37
C GLY A 65 -15.37 -18.83 -3.12
N ILE A 66 -14.17 -19.38 -2.92
CA ILE A 66 -13.97 -20.80 -2.60
C ILE A 66 -14.65 -21.16 -1.27
N VAL A 67 -14.48 -20.34 -0.24
CA VAL A 67 -15.10 -20.56 1.08
C VAL A 67 -16.63 -20.49 0.96
N ALA A 68 -17.18 -19.50 0.26
CA ALA A 68 -18.62 -19.36 0.06
C ALA A 68 -19.23 -20.58 -0.66
N LEU A 69 -18.56 -21.08 -1.71
CA LEU A 69 -18.99 -22.30 -2.41
C LEU A 69 -18.89 -23.55 -1.53
N ALA A 70 -17.81 -23.68 -0.75
CA ALA A 70 -17.64 -24.78 0.18
C ALA A 70 -18.75 -24.80 1.24
N ILE A 71 -19.11 -23.63 1.77
CA ILE A 71 -20.23 -23.45 2.69
C ILE A 71 -21.56 -23.83 2.00
N SER A 72 -21.84 -23.29 0.80
CA SER A 72 -23.08 -23.57 0.07
C SER A 72 -23.30 -25.06 -0.25
N ASN A 73 -22.23 -25.81 -0.52
CA ASN A 73 -22.32 -27.21 -0.91
C ASN A 73 -22.31 -28.20 0.27
N ASN A 74 -21.81 -27.79 1.45
CA ASN A 74 -21.56 -28.70 2.58
C ASN A 74 -22.28 -28.31 3.89
N ILE A 75 -23.15 -27.28 3.91
CA ILE A 75 -24.07 -27.09 5.04
C ILE A 75 -25.12 -28.20 4.99
N ASN A 76 -24.81 -29.34 5.60
CA ASN A 76 -25.78 -30.37 5.97
C ASN A 76 -25.79 -30.46 7.49
N VAL A 77 -26.83 -29.93 8.12
CA VAL A 77 -26.99 -29.77 9.59
C VAL A 77 -26.67 -31.03 10.40
N ASP A 78 -26.79 -32.21 9.78
CA ASP A 78 -26.61 -33.51 10.44
C ASP A 78 -25.15 -33.99 10.58
N ASN A 79 -24.17 -33.39 9.90
CA ASN A 79 -22.76 -33.79 10.02
C ASN A 79 -21.80 -32.59 10.02
N PRO A 80 -21.44 -32.04 11.20
CA PRO A 80 -20.55 -30.88 11.28
C PRO A 80 -19.17 -31.20 10.71
N PRO A 81 -18.59 -30.32 9.88
CA PRO A 81 -17.20 -30.43 9.51
C PRO A 81 -16.33 -30.37 10.76
N SER A 82 -15.21 -31.11 10.76
CA SER A 82 -14.24 -31.05 11.85
C SER A 82 -13.90 -29.59 12.16
N PRO A 83 -13.95 -29.13 13.43
CA PRO A 83 -13.63 -27.76 13.81
C PRO A 83 -12.26 -27.32 13.26
N VAL A 84 -11.33 -28.27 13.16
CA VAL A 84 -9.98 -28.08 12.60
C VAL A 84 -10.04 -27.61 11.14
N LEU A 85 -10.98 -28.14 10.34
CA LEU A 85 -11.15 -27.79 8.93
C LEU A 85 -11.73 -26.38 8.72
N VAL A 86 -12.33 -25.78 9.75
CA VAL A 86 -12.88 -24.41 9.69
C VAL A 86 -11.91 -23.41 10.31
N VAL A 87 -11.32 -23.76 11.45
CA VAL A 87 -10.42 -22.90 12.22
C VAL A 87 -9.09 -22.64 11.50
N ILE A 88 -8.48 -23.66 10.89
CA ILE A 88 -7.19 -23.50 10.20
C ILE A 88 -7.29 -22.52 9.03
N PRO A 89 -8.24 -22.67 8.07
CA PRO A 89 -8.39 -21.71 6.97
C PRO A 89 -8.72 -20.30 7.45
N TYR A 90 -9.53 -20.15 8.50
CA TYR A 90 -9.84 -18.85 9.08
C TYR A 90 -8.59 -18.12 9.56
N PHE A 91 -7.76 -18.77 10.40
CA PHE A 91 -6.51 -18.18 10.86
C PHE A 91 -5.52 -17.93 9.74
N ALA A 92 -5.43 -18.83 8.76
CA ALA A 92 -4.59 -18.63 7.57
C ALA A 92 -5.02 -17.37 6.80
N SER A 93 -6.32 -17.15 6.59
CA SER A 93 -6.86 -15.95 5.96
C SER A 93 -6.56 -14.67 6.76
N LEU A 94 -6.66 -14.70 8.10
CA LEU A 94 -6.29 -13.56 8.93
C LEU A 94 -4.80 -13.21 8.83
N VAL A 95 -3.93 -14.22 8.87
CA VAL A 95 -2.48 -14.04 8.68
C VAL A 95 -2.19 -13.44 7.30
N PHE A 96 -2.91 -13.89 6.28
CA PHE A 96 -2.78 -13.35 4.93
C PHE A 96 -3.21 -11.87 4.83
N CYS A 97 -4.33 -11.49 5.44
CA CYS A 97 -4.74 -10.09 5.54
C CYS A 97 -3.74 -9.24 6.35
N TYR A 98 -3.15 -9.79 7.41
CA TYR A 98 -2.12 -9.10 8.19
C TYR A 98 -0.85 -8.87 7.36
N ALA A 99 -0.41 -9.88 6.60
CA ALA A 99 0.72 -9.76 5.67
C ALA A 99 0.45 -8.67 4.62
N TRP A 100 -0.76 -8.63 4.04
CA TRP A 100 -1.18 -7.58 3.12
C TRP A 100 -1.05 -6.18 3.74
N TRP A 101 -1.57 -5.98 4.95
CA TRP A 101 -1.45 -4.72 5.66
C TRP A 101 0.00 -4.31 5.92
N LYS A 102 0.86 -5.24 6.33
CA LYS A 102 2.30 -4.99 6.56
C LYS A 102 3.01 -4.56 5.28
N ILE A 103 2.70 -5.19 4.15
CA ILE A 103 3.32 -4.88 2.86
C ILE A 103 2.86 -3.50 2.37
N ILE A 104 1.56 -3.17 2.44
CA ILE A 104 1.08 -1.82 2.10
C ILE A 104 1.80 -0.76 2.93
N ARG A 105 1.93 -1.01 4.25
CA ARG A 105 2.62 -0.08 5.15
C ARG A 105 4.08 0.14 4.77
N PHE A 106 4.78 -0.92 4.37
CA PHE A 106 6.16 -0.85 3.91
C PHE A 106 6.29 0.02 2.65
N PHE A 107 5.50 -0.26 1.60
CA PHE A 107 5.55 0.51 0.36
C PHE A 107 5.17 1.97 0.57
N ARG A 108 4.16 2.23 1.41
CA ARG A 108 3.76 3.61 1.74
C ARG A 108 4.89 4.38 2.40
N HIS A 109 5.60 3.77 3.35
CA HIS A 109 6.74 4.41 4.00
C HIS A 109 7.86 4.71 3.00
N HIS A 110 8.18 3.76 2.12
CA HIS A 110 9.22 3.93 1.12
C HIS A 110 8.89 5.00 0.08
N ILE A 111 7.63 5.07 -0.36
CA ILE A 111 7.14 6.10 -1.30
C ILE A 111 7.16 7.48 -0.64
N GLN A 112 6.79 7.60 0.63
CA GLN A 112 6.86 8.87 1.37
C GLN A 112 8.29 9.41 1.46
N ILE A 113 9.27 8.53 1.65
CA ILE A 113 10.69 8.94 1.63
C ILE A 113 11.05 9.48 0.24
N LYS A 114 10.75 8.74 -0.83
CA LYS A 114 11.05 9.17 -2.20
C LYS A 114 10.35 10.48 -2.58
N SER A 115 9.06 10.62 -2.26
CA SER A 115 8.31 11.85 -2.55
C SER A 115 8.79 13.05 -1.75
N SER A 116 9.50 12.85 -0.63
CA SER A 116 10.11 13.96 0.12
C SER A 116 11.42 14.48 -0.49
N ILE A 117 12.09 13.66 -1.31
CA ILE A 117 13.38 13.96 -1.94
C ILE A 117 13.19 14.66 -3.30
N VAL A 118 12.19 14.26 -4.11
CA VAL A 118 11.90 14.87 -5.42
C VAL A 118 11.76 16.41 -5.34
N PRO A 119 10.95 16.98 -4.43
CA PRO A 119 10.85 18.43 -4.27
C PRO A 119 12.16 19.11 -3.92
N SER A 120 13.06 18.38 -3.23
CA SER A 120 14.36 18.92 -2.86
C SER A 120 15.28 19.09 -4.07
N LEU A 121 15.28 18.13 -5.01
CA LEU A 121 15.95 18.25 -6.30
C LEU A 121 15.32 19.36 -7.16
N GLU A 122 13.98 19.41 -7.19
CA GLU A 122 13.24 20.36 -8.02
C GLU A 122 13.49 21.83 -7.66
N ARG A 123 13.81 22.14 -6.39
CA ARG A 123 14.10 23.52 -5.96
C ARG A 123 15.28 24.17 -6.70
N ARG A 124 16.21 23.38 -7.27
CA ARG A 124 17.33 23.88 -8.09
C ARG A 124 17.00 23.96 -9.58
N LEU A 125 15.85 23.43 -10.02
CA LEU A 125 15.39 23.51 -11.40
C LEU A 125 14.64 24.83 -11.66
N PRO A 126 14.62 25.31 -12.93
CA PRO A 126 13.97 26.56 -13.28
C PRO A 126 12.44 26.52 -13.13
N SER A 127 11.82 25.35 -13.30
CA SER A 127 10.38 25.14 -13.11
C SER A 127 10.12 24.15 -11.97
N ARG A 128 9.04 24.39 -11.23
CA ARG A 128 8.63 23.63 -10.04
C ARG A 128 7.31 22.90 -10.27
N VAL A 129 7.27 22.06 -11.30
CA VAL A 129 6.07 21.37 -11.77
C VAL A 129 5.49 20.46 -10.68
N TRP A 130 6.31 19.60 -10.08
CA TRP A 130 5.91 18.63 -9.05
C TRP A 130 5.40 19.32 -7.79
N LEU A 131 6.15 20.29 -7.26
CA LEU A 131 5.74 21.10 -6.11
C LEU A 131 4.40 21.80 -6.36
N THR A 132 4.20 22.32 -7.57
CA THR A 132 2.95 23.00 -7.94
C THR A 132 1.79 22.00 -8.03
N GLU A 133 2.02 20.83 -8.62
CA GLU A 133 1.03 19.75 -8.68
C GLU A 133 0.62 19.27 -7.29
N GLU A 134 1.60 19.01 -6.41
CA GLU A 134 1.36 18.57 -5.04
C GLU A 134 0.53 19.59 -4.27
N HIS A 135 0.87 20.88 -4.37
CA HIS A 135 0.12 21.96 -3.74
C HIS A 135 -1.33 22.03 -4.20
N ILE A 136 -1.57 22.01 -5.53
CA ILE A 136 -2.93 22.04 -6.11
C ILE A 136 -3.72 20.80 -5.70
N ALA A 137 -3.09 19.63 -5.67
CA ALA A 137 -3.74 18.38 -5.32
C ALA A 137 -4.09 18.29 -3.83
N GLU A 138 -3.28 18.88 -2.94
CA GLU A 138 -3.59 19.01 -1.53
C GLU A 138 -4.77 19.94 -1.28
N GLU A 139 -4.82 21.11 -1.94
CA GLU A 139 -5.95 22.04 -1.86
C GLU A 139 -7.25 21.39 -2.33
N LYS A 140 -7.20 20.60 -3.40
CA LYS A 140 -8.35 19.85 -3.92
C LYS A 140 -8.68 18.58 -3.13
N GLY A 141 -7.84 18.18 -2.17
CA GLY A 141 -8.02 16.95 -1.40
C GLY A 141 -7.92 15.65 -2.23
N SER A 142 -7.33 15.71 -3.42
CA SER A 142 -7.43 14.67 -4.46
C SER A 142 -6.85 13.31 -4.02
N PHE A 143 -5.81 13.32 -3.17
CA PHE A 143 -5.10 12.10 -2.75
C PHE A 143 -5.67 11.40 -1.51
N LYS A 144 -6.57 12.05 -0.76
CA LYS A 144 -7.10 11.50 0.50
C LYS A 144 -7.99 10.25 0.32
N PRO A 145 -8.99 10.22 -0.58
CA PRO A 145 -9.95 9.11 -0.63
C PRO A 145 -9.30 7.78 -1.07
N ILE A 146 -8.40 7.83 -2.05
CA ILE A 146 -7.70 6.64 -2.56
C ILE A 146 -6.81 6.03 -1.46
N ARG A 147 -6.09 6.87 -0.73
CA ARG A 147 -5.18 6.43 0.35
C ARG A 147 -5.94 5.78 1.51
N VAL A 148 -7.13 6.27 1.83
CA VAL A 148 -8.01 5.69 2.83
C VAL A 148 -8.42 4.29 2.38
N LEU A 149 -8.97 4.14 1.18
CA LEU A 149 -9.44 2.85 0.66
C LEU A 149 -8.35 1.78 0.74
N GLU A 150 -7.14 2.06 0.24
CA GLU A 150 -6.00 1.10 0.25
C GLU A 150 -5.67 0.57 1.67
N ILE A 151 -5.82 1.39 2.71
CA ILE A 151 -5.47 1.01 4.09
C ILE A 151 -6.57 0.15 4.73
N TYR A 152 -7.83 0.39 4.39
CA TYR A 152 -8.97 -0.29 5.02
C TYR A 152 -9.30 -1.64 4.39
N MET A 153 -8.90 -1.88 3.13
CA MET A 153 -9.20 -3.14 2.43
C MET A 153 -8.82 -4.42 3.20
N PRO A 154 -7.61 -4.56 3.80
CA PRO A 154 -7.29 -5.76 4.58
C PRO A 154 -8.24 -5.98 5.76
N PHE A 155 -8.69 -4.91 6.42
CA PHE A 155 -9.61 -4.99 7.56
C PHE A 155 -11.03 -5.33 7.13
N ILE A 156 -11.47 -4.86 5.96
CA ILE A 156 -12.76 -5.26 5.37
C ILE A 156 -12.76 -6.77 5.13
N PHE A 157 -11.70 -7.33 4.55
CA PHE A 157 -11.60 -8.77 4.34
C PHE A 157 -11.50 -9.56 5.66
N MET A 158 -10.75 -9.07 6.67
CA MET A 158 -10.78 -9.67 8.02
C MET A 158 -12.20 -9.72 8.59
N GLY A 159 -12.99 -8.66 8.39
CA GLY A 159 -14.41 -8.61 8.77
C GLY A 159 -15.25 -9.65 8.03
N ILE A 160 -15.06 -9.79 6.71
CA ILE A 160 -15.75 -10.80 5.89
C ILE A 160 -15.41 -12.21 6.37
N TYR A 161 -14.13 -12.53 6.57
CA TYR A 161 -13.73 -13.86 7.07
C TYR A 161 -14.30 -14.15 8.45
N SER A 162 -14.34 -13.14 9.34
CA SER A 162 -14.93 -13.29 10.67
C SER A 162 -16.44 -13.47 10.60
N ALA A 163 -17.13 -12.77 9.72
CA ALA A 163 -18.56 -12.96 9.49
C ALA A 163 -18.89 -14.35 8.93
N LEU A 164 -18.09 -14.85 7.97
CA LEU A 164 -18.23 -16.21 7.43
C LEU A 164 -17.98 -17.27 8.51
N PHE A 165 -16.94 -17.08 9.33
CA PHE A 165 -16.65 -17.97 10.46
C PHE A 165 -17.81 -18.02 11.46
N LEU A 166 -18.30 -16.85 11.89
CA LEU A 166 -19.47 -16.77 12.79
C LEU A 166 -20.72 -17.38 12.16
N PHE A 167 -20.98 -17.13 10.87
CA PHE A 167 -22.11 -17.71 10.17
C PHE A 167 -22.08 -19.24 10.17
N VAL A 168 -20.91 -19.83 9.94
CA VAL A 168 -20.71 -21.27 10.06
C VAL A 168 -21.02 -21.69 11.49
N GLU A 169 -20.31 -21.19 12.50
CA GLU A 169 -20.52 -21.56 13.91
C GLU A 169 -22.00 -21.45 14.33
N LEU A 170 -22.68 -20.34 14.03
CA LEU A 170 -24.11 -20.16 14.34
C LEU A 170 -25.04 -21.15 13.65
N SER A 171 -24.72 -21.58 12.44
CA SER A 171 -25.54 -22.54 11.68
C SER A 171 -25.49 -23.94 12.29
N TRP A 172 -24.42 -24.28 13.02
CA TRP A 172 -24.19 -25.60 13.63
C TRP A 172 -24.43 -25.63 15.14
N ILE A 173 -24.72 -24.49 15.78
CA ILE A 173 -25.22 -24.49 17.17
C ILE A 173 -26.54 -25.28 17.16
N PRO A 174 -26.65 -26.39 17.93
CA PRO A 174 -27.90 -27.11 18.02
C PRO A 174 -28.98 -26.12 18.47
N LYS A 175 -30.06 -26.01 17.70
CA LYS A 175 -31.26 -25.29 18.15
C LYS A 175 -31.80 -26.07 19.34
N VAL A 176 -31.32 -25.73 20.54
CA VAL A 176 -31.86 -26.25 21.79
C VAL A 176 -33.27 -25.69 21.88
N LEU A 177 -34.25 -26.55 21.60
CA LEU A 177 -35.68 -26.33 21.78
C LEU A 177 -36.23 -27.53 22.54
#